data_AF-A0A6I1H862-F1
#
_entry.id   AF-A0A6I1H862-F1
#
_cell.length_a   1.000
_cell.length_b   1.000
_cell.length_c   1.000
_cell.angle_alpha   90.00
_cell.angle_beta   90.00
_cell.angle_gamma   90.00
#
_symmetry.space_group_name_H-M   'P 1'
#
loop_
_entity.id
_entity.type
_entity.pdbx_description
1 polymer ?
#
loop_
_entity_poly.entity_id
_entity_poly.type
_entity_poly.pdbx_seq_one_letter_code
_entity_poly.pdbx_strand_id
1 'polypeptide(L)'
;MMKSILQRSKWVMFVCTLSLLMACNDKSDVSVSVHGVNYSDQEFTYVLQDPLHPSNQAGGETIGRYEAGGIMCCFTLPEKWRPGTKINIEYTYYLREKPDGSLPEIRKSVMVEVPHYDKPQELWVLRHADGSMGIVSSIYQPDHPKWPGKIKGWPVPSLEYRRERWSLYMEHQLIFLRNSEGLLQELQENPDKITKEFWDSEMISDRALLSKFKGPDDLKYRSYLKRTYEDSISNANAEIENLNRNKP
;
A
#
# COMPACT_ATOMS: atom_id res chain seq x y z
N MET A 1 10.07 -105.73 -1.02
CA MET A 1 11.05 -104.94 -1.78
C MET A 1 10.33 -103.81 -2.49
N MET A 2 10.79 -102.57 -2.26
CA MET A 2 10.25 -101.30 -2.73
C MET A 2 10.20 -101.13 -4.25
N LYS A 3 9.19 -100.41 -4.75
CA LYS A 3 9.21 -99.35 -5.79
C LYS A 3 7.80 -98.76 -5.92
N SER A 4 7.58 -97.57 -5.34
CA SER A 4 7.46 -96.26 -6.01
C SER A 4 6.11 -96.02 -6.71
N ILE A 5 5.38 -94.98 -6.30
CA ILE A 5 4.63 -94.06 -7.18
C ILE A 5 4.55 -92.71 -6.46
N LEU A 6 5.09 -91.68 -7.11
CA LEU A 6 5.02 -90.27 -6.72
C LEU A 6 3.56 -89.79 -6.79
N GLN A 7 3.09 -89.10 -5.75
CA GLN A 7 1.89 -88.29 -5.82
C GLN A 7 2.25 -86.82 -5.53
N ARG A 8 2.15 -86.00 -6.57
CA ARG A 8 2.28 -84.54 -6.50
C ARG A 8 1.09 -83.97 -5.74
N SER A 9 1.32 -83.11 -4.75
CA SER A 9 0.29 -82.18 -4.29
C SER A 9 0.88 -80.79 -4.06
N LYS A 10 0.17 -79.80 -4.60
CA LYS A 10 0.57 -78.42 -4.82
C LYS A 10 0.44 -77.62 -3.52
N TRP A 11 1.52 -76.97 -3.09
CA TRP A 11 1.44 -75.91 -2.08
C TRP A 11 1.10 -74.59 -2.77
N VAL A 12 -0.10 -74.07 -2.52
CA VAL A 12 -0.49 -72.71 -2.90
C VAL A 12 -0.03 -71.78 -1.76
N MET A 13 1.05 -71.05 -2.00
CA MET A 13 1.48 -69.93 -1.15
C MET A 13 0.62 -68.71 -1.47
N PHE A 14 -0.23 -68.31 -0.53
CA PHE A 14 -0.99 -67.06 -0.57
C PHE A 14 -0.08 -65.93 -0.06
N VAL A 15 0.51 -65.17 -0.99
CA VAL A 15 1.30 -63.97 -0.66
C VAL A 15 0.33 -62.79 -0.58
N CYS A 16 0.00 -62.36 0.65
CA CYS A 16 -0.66 -61.08 0.89
C CYS A 16 0.31 -59.94 0.60
N THR A 17 0.31 -59.44 -0.64
CA THR A 17 0.92 -58.15 -1.00
C THR A 17 0.09 -57.02 -0.40
N LEU A 18 0.57 -56.46 0.72
CA LEU A 18 0.10 -55.21 1.27
C LEU A 18 0.61 -54.07 0.36
N SER A 19 -0.21 -53.68 -0.62
CA SER A 19 0.05 -52.52 -1.47
C SER A 19 -0.04 -51.24 -0.63
N LEU A 20 1.11 -50.78 -0.12
CA LEU A 20 1.28 -49.42 0.37
C LEU A 20 1.05 -48.47 -0.82
N LEU A 21 -0.15 -47.91 -0.92
CA LEU A 21 -0.45 -46.77 -1.77
C LEU A 21 0.36 -45.58 -1.24
N MET A 22 1.57 -45.38 -1.75
CA MET A 22 2.19 -44.06 -1.79
C MET A 22 1.36 -43.20 -2.75
N ALA A 23 0.33 -42.55 -2.22
CA ALA A 23 -0.28 -41.42 -2.90
C ALA A 23 0.74 -40.28 -2.93
N CYS A 24 1.49 -40.17 -4.04
CA CYS A 24 2.18 -38.93 -4.38
C CYS A 24 1.10 -37.86 -4.56
N ASN A 25 0.99 -36.99 -3.56
CA ASN A 25 0.13 -35.82 -3.62
C ASN A 25 0.90 -34.77 -4.41
N ASP A 26 0.74 -34.79 -5.74
CA ASP A 26 1.14 -33.66 -6.60
C ASP A 26 0.26 -32.47 -6.22
N LYS A 27 0.66 -31.76 -5.15
CA LYS A 27 0.11 -30.46 -4.81
C LYS A 27 0.73 -29.48 -5.80
N SER A 28 0.00 -29.14 -6.85
CA SER A 28 0.37 -27.97 -7.62
C SER A 28 -0.04 -26.75 -6.79
N ASP A 29 0.92 -25.85 -6.59
CA ASP A 29 0.80 -24.66 -5.78
C ASP A 29 0.96 -23.47 -6.75
N VAL A 30 0.14 -22.42 -6.58
CA VAL A 30 0.04 -21.29 -7.51
C VAL A 30 0.51 -20.01 -6.84
N SER A 31 1.47 -19.35 -7.46
CA SER A 31 1.93 -18.03 -7.02
C SER A 31 0.93 -16.95 -7.44
N VAL A 32 0.53 -16.11 -6.49
CA VAL A 32 -0.47 -15.05 -6.67
C VAL A 32 0.07 -13.71 -6.17
N SER A 33 -0.38 -12.64 -6.82
CA SER A 33 -0.12 -11.27 -6.38
C SER A 33 -0.81 -10.97 -5.06
N VAL A 34 -0.24 -10.05 -4.29
CA VAL A 34 -0.75 -9.62 -2.99
C VAL A 34 -1.08 -8.12 -3.04
N HIS A 35 -2.22 -7.75 -2.45
CA HIS A 35 -2.70 -6.37 -2.36
C HIS A 35 -3.08 -6.04 -0.93
N GLY A 36 -2.90 -4.78 -0.51
CA GLY A 36 -3.34 -4.30 0.80
C GLY A 36 -4.50 -3.33 0.68
N VAL A 37 -5.48 -3.40 1.58
CA VAL A 37 -6.57 -2.42 1.68
C VAL A 37 -6.80 -2.04 3.13
N ASN A 38 -6.79 -0.75 3.42
CA ASN A 38 -6.93 -0.21 4.75
C ASN A 38 -8.27 0.52 4.92
N TYR A 39 -9.21 -0.06 5.66
CA TYR A 39 -10.48 0.59 6.02
C TYR A 39 -10.39 1.40 7.32
N SER A 40 -9.21 1.55 7.89
CA SER A 40 -9.01 2.13 9.21
C SER A 40 -8.31 3.50 9.18
N ASP A 41 -8.29 4.15 10.33
CA ASP A 41 -7.62 5.40 10.61
C ASP A 41 -6.15 5.23 11.02
N GLN A 42 -5.57 4.03 10.87
CA GLN A 42 -4.17 3.76 11.21
C GLN A 42 -3.46 3.18 9.99
N GLU A 43 -2.36 3.82 9.61
CA GLU A 43 -1.44 3.26 8.62
C GLU A 43 -0.89 1.92 9.12
N PHE A 44 -0.71 0.97 8.19
CA PHE A 44 -0.15 -0.32 8.54
C PHE A 44 0.75 -0.89 7.43
N THR A 45 1.70 -1.72 7.83
CA THR A 45 2.48 -2.60 6.95
C THR A 45 2.28 -4.05 7.40
N TYR A 46 2.51 -5.01 6.52
CA TYR A 46 2.24 -6.42 6.79
C TYR A 46 3.22 -7.36 6.08
N VAL A 47 3.34 -8.57 6.62
CA VAL A 47 4.01 -9.72 6.02
C VAL A 47 3.09 -10.92 6.16
N LEU A 48 2.94 -11.66 5.07
CA LEU A 48 2.21 -12.92 5.03
C LEU A 48 3.19 -14.08 5.20
N GLN A 49 2.78 -15.09 5.96
CA GLN A 49 3.53 -16.32 6.12
C GLN A 49 2.57 -17.52 6.14
N ASP A 50 2.90 -18.57 5.38
CA ASP A 50 2.25 -19.87 5.53
C ASP A 50 2.75 -20.53 6.84
N PRO A 51 1.85 -20.81 7.81
CA PRO A 51 2.24 -21.42 9.08
C PRO A 51 2.78 -22.85 8.94
N LEU A 52 2.47 -23.55 7.84
CA LEU A 52 2.94 -24.91 7.56
C LEU A 52 4.18 -24.94 6.68
N HIS A 53 4.40 -23.89 5.88
CA HIS A 53 5.56 -23.77 4.99
C HIS A 53 6.21 -22.40 5.15
N PRO A 54 7.08 -22.19 6.17
CA PRO A 54 7.67 -20.88 6.46
C PRO A 54 8.47 -20.25 5.32
N SER A 55 8.85 -20.97 4.27
CA SER A 55 9.48 -20.41 3.07
C SER A 55 8.49 -19.68 2.15
N ASN A 56 7.20 -19.93 2.28
CA ASN A 56 6.13 -19.23 1.57
C ASN A 56 5.76 -17.97 2.36
N GLN A 57 6.42 -16.87 2.03
CA GLN A 57 6.20 -15.56 2.63
C GLN A 57 6.05 -14.49 1.55
N ALA A 58 5.28 -13.45 1.86
CA ALA A 58 5.13 -12.28 0.99
C ALA A 58 5.14 -11.01 1.83
N GLY A 59 6.00 -10.05 1.46
CA GLY A 59 5.98 -8.71 2.05
C GLY A 59 4.86 -7.87 1.44
N GLY A 60 4.20 -7.08 2.28
CA GLY A 60 3.28 -6.03 1.87
C GLY A 60 3.96 -4.66 1.85
N GLU A 61 3.38 -3.73 1.12
CA GLU A 61 3.73 -2.31 1.21
C GLU A 61 3.15 -1.67 2.48
N THR A 62 3.47 -0.40 2.71
CA THR A 62 2.81 0.40 3.75
C THR A 62 1.53 0.99 3.16
N ILE A 63 0.39 0.71 3.79
CA ILE A 63 -0.92 1.17 3.35
C ILE A 63 -1.39 2.32 4.24
N GLY A 64 -1.54 3.50 3.65
CA GLY A 64 -2.02 4.69 4.32
C GLY A 64 -3.44 4.55 4.87
N ARG A 65 -3.85 5.52 5.67
CA ARG A 65 -5.19 5.56 6.31
C ARG A 65 -6.26 5.71 5.22
N TYR A 66 -7.23 4.79 5.19
CA TYR A 66 -8.28 4.76 4.18
C TYR A 66 -7.78 4.64 2.73
N GLU A 67 -6.69 3.90 2.51
CA GLU A 67 -6.07 3.72 1.20
C GLU A 67 -5.99 2.23 0.80
N ALA A 68 -5.58 2.00 -0.44
CA ALA A 68 -5.26 0.68 -0.96
C ALA A 68 -3.89 0.72 -1.64
N GLY A 69 -3.19 -0.40 -1.55
CA GLY A 69 -1.87 -0.60 -2.11
C GLY A 69 -1.90 -1.00 -3.58
N GLY A 70 -0.71 -1.06 -4.17
CA GLY A 70 -0.47 -1.61 -5.48
C GLY A 70 -0.45 -3.13 -5.53
N ILE A 71 0.38 -3.67 -6.42
CA ILE A 71 0.54 -5.11 -6.66
C ILE A 71 1.89 -5.53 -6.11
N MET A 72 1.89 -6.42 -5.12
CA MET A 72 3.09 -6.99 -4.50
C MET A 72 3.28 -8.45 -4.90
N CYS A 73 4.53 -8.90 -4.93
CA CYS A 73 4.90 -10.28 -5.21
C CYS A 73 5.50 -10.97 -4.00
N CYS A 74 5.27 -12.25 -3.77
CA CYS A 74 4.12 -13.03 -4.20
C CYS A 74 3.85 -14.02 -3.06
N PHE A 75 2.61 -14.48 -2.92
CA PHE A 75 2.28 -15.55 -1.99
C PHE A 75 1.83 -16.78 -2.74
N THR A 76 2.09 -17.97 -2.20
CA THR A 76 1.70 -19.22 -2.85
C THR A 76 0.45 -19.79 -2.20
N LEU A 77 -0.57 -20.10 -3.01
CA LEU A 77 -1.80 -20.75 -2.58
C LEU A 77 -1.91 -22.17 -3.17
N PRO A 78 -2.50 -23.12 -2.45
CA PRO A 78 -2.82 -24.43 -3.01
C PRO A 78 -3.72 -24.32 -4.25
N GLU A 79 -3.48 -25.10 -5.32
CA GLU A 79 -4.38 -25.10 -6.50
C GLU A 79 -5.83 -25.43 -6.13
N LYS A 80 -6.03 -26.30 -5.13
CA LYS A 80 -7.35 -26.67 -4.61
C LYS A 80 -7.47 -26.19 -3.16
N TRP A 81 -8.45 -25.32 -2.92
CA TRP A 81 -8.80 -24.89 -1.57
C TRP A 81 -9.18 -26.08 -0.69
N ARG A 82 -8.84 -25.98 0.61
CA ARG A 82 -9.19 -26.97 1.62
C ARG A 82 -9.62 -26.26 2.91
N PRO A 83 -10.61 -26.77 3.64
CA PRO A 83 -10.99 -26.24 4.95
C PRO A 83 -9.78 -26.12 5.89
N GLY A 84 -9.68 -25.00 6.62
CA GLY A 84 -8.55 -24.75 7.50
C GLY A 84 -7.26 -24.28 6.81
N THR A 85 -7.32 -23.89 5.52
CA THR A 85 -6.22 -23.14 4.88
C THR A 85 -6.06 -21.80 5.58
N LYS A 86 -4.92 -21.59 6.25
CA LYS A 86 -4.66 -20.40 7.07
C LYS A 86 -3.41 -19.68 6.61
N ILE A 87 -3.39 -18.38 6.80
CA ILE A 87 -2.24 -17.51 6.58
C ILE A 87 -2.00 -16.73 7.86
N ASN A 88 -0.75 -16.66 8.29
CA ASN A 88 -0.34 -15.77 9.35
C ASN A 88 -0.07 -14.38 8.76
N ILE A 89 -0.73 -13.36 9.32
CA ILE A 89 -0.49 -11.96 8.98
C ILE A 89 0.26 -11.34 10.15
N GLU A 90 1.54 -11.09 9.95
CA GLU A 90 2.31 -10.21 10.82
C GLU A 90 2.09 -8.78 10.34
N TYR A 91 1.74 -7.88 11.22
CA TYR A 91 1.46 -6.50 10.83
C TYR A 91 1.90 -5.51 11.90
N THR A 92 2.34 -4.36 11.43
CA THR A 92 2.70 -3.21 12.25
C THR A 92 1.76 -2.09 11.90
N TYR A 93 1.18 -1.43 12.89
CA TYR A 93 0.43 -0.19 12.69
C TYR A 93 0.99 0.92 13.57
N TYR A 94 0.86 2.15 13.08
CA TYR A 94 1.47 3.32 13.69
C TYR A 94 0.44 4.13 14.47
N LEU A 95 0.81 4.54 15.68
CA LEU A 95 0.04 5.50 16.46
C LEU A 95 0.41 6.93 16.03
N ARG A 96 -0.41 7.91 16.46
CA ARG A 96 -0.09 9.32 16.22
C ARG A 96 1.29 9.66 16.79
N GLU A 97 2.02 10.49 16.05
CA GLU A 97 3.30 11.05 16.48
C GLU A 97 3.12 11.77 17.82
N LYS A 98 4.05 11.53 18.74
CA LYS A 98 4.08 12.20 20.04
C LYS A 98 4.77 13.56 19.92
N PRO A 99 4.57 14.47 20.89
CA PRO A 99 5.25 15.78 20.91
C PRO A 99 6.78 15.71 20.90
N ASP A 100 7.38 14.57 21.26
CA ASP A 100 8.82 14.33 21.23
C ASP A 100 9.34 13.87 19.84
N GLY A 101 8.48 13.82 18.82
CA GLY A 101 8.79 13.38 17.47
C GLY A 101 8.81 11.86 17.29
N SER A 102 8.52 11.09 18.34
CA SER A 102 8.46 9.63 18.23
C SER A 102 7.16 9.17 17.58
N LEU A 103 7.25 8.19 16.67
CA LEU A 103 6.12 7.52 16.04
C LEU A 103 5.99 6.09 16.61
N PRO A 104 5.13 5.86 17.61
CA PRO A 104 5.02 4.55 18.24
C PRO A 104 4.45 3.54 17.25
N GLU A 105 5.13 2.40 17.13
CA GLU A 105 4.67 1.27 16.33
C GLU A 105 4.15 0.14 17.22
N ILE A 106 3.07 -0.49 16.79
CA ILE A 106 2.52 -1.68 17.46
C ILE A 106 2.57 -2.85 16.50
N ARG A 107 3.33 -3.88 16.87
CA ARG A 107 3.46 -5.12 16.11
C ARG A 107 2.49 -6.17 16.63
N LYS A 108 1.78 -6.82 15.74
CA LYS A 108 0.83 -7.90 16.03
C LYS A 108 0.97 -9.01 15.00
N SER A 109 0.45 -10.18 15.35
CA SER A 109 0.39 -11.33 14.48
C SER A 109 -0.97 -11.99 14.66
N VAL A 110 -1.61 -12.36 13.55
CA VAL A 110 -2.92 -13.01 13.58
C VAL A 110 -3.01 -14.05 12.47
N MET A 111 -3.52 -15.22 12.85
CA MET A 111 -3.79 -16.30 11.91
C MET A 111 -5.21 -16.15 11.39
N VAL A 112 -5.37 -15.98 10.08
CA VAL A 112 -6.67 -15.86 9.41
C VAL A 112 -6.91 -17.06 8.51
N GLU A 113 -8.16 -17.49 8.42
CA GLU A 113 -8.57 -18.50 7.46
C GLU A 113 -8.83 -17.85 6.10
N VAL A 114 -8.31 -18.47 5.03
CA VAL A 114 -8.58 -18.04 3.66
C VAL A 114 -9.98 -18.54 3.28
N PRO A 115 -10.93 -17.65 2.94
CA PRO A 115 -12.25 -18.07 2.47
C PRO A 115 -12.15 -19.00 1.25
N HIS A 116 -13.17 -19.82 1.04
CA HIS A 116 -13.24 -20.73 -0.11
C HIS A 116 -12.98 -19.99 -1.43
N TYR A 117 -12.13 -20.57 -2.27
CA TYR A 117 -11.92 -20.16 -3.65
C TYR A 117 -11.97 -21.38 -4.58
N ASP A 118 -12.54 -21.21 -5.76
CA ASP A 118 -12.58 -22.29 -6.76
C ASP A 118 -11.23 -22.46 -7.47
N LYS A 119 -10.49 -21.35 -7.61
CA LYS A 119 -9.13 -21.30 -8.16
C LYS A 119 -8.34 -20.22 -7.40
N PRO A 120 -7.03 -20.40 -7.21
CA PRO A 120 -6.17 -19.33 -6.71
C PRO A 120 -6.28 -18.08 -7.58
N GLN A 121 -6.44 -16.94 -6.94
CA GLN A 121 -6.52 -15.62 -7.55
C GLN A 121 -5.67 -14.66 -6.72
N GLU A 122 -5.68 -13.37 -7.06
CA GLU A 122 -4.96 -12.35 -6.27
C GLU A 122 -5.40 -12.38 -4.80
N LEU A 123 -4.45 -12.12 -3.91
CA LEU A 123 -4.62 -12.21 -2.47
C LEU A 123 -4.73 -10.82 -1.85
N TRP A 124 -5.89 -10.50 -1.31
CA TRP A 124 -6.21 -9.21 -0.74
C TRP A 124 -6.14 -9.26 0.78
N VAL A 125 -5.21 -8.51 1.36
CA VAL A 125 -5.03 -8.32 2.80
C VAL A 125 -5.82 -7.10 3.23
N LEU A 126 -6.75 -7.30 4.16
CA LEU A 126 -7.70 -6.27 4.56
C LEU A 126 -7.44 -5.90 6.01
N ARG A 127 -7.20 -4.62 6.30
CA ARG A 127 -7.31 -4.06 7.65
C ARG A 127 -8.68 -3.42 7.80
N HIS A 128 -9.50 -3.97 8.68
CA HIS A 128 -10.85 -3.48 8.93
C HIS A 128 -10.84 -2.23 9.81
N ALA A 129 -11.96 -1.50 9.84
CA ALA A 129 -12.09 -0.26 10.61
C ALA A 129 -11.90 -0.46 12.13
N ASP A 130 -12.20 -1.65 12.65
CA ASP A 130 -11.96 -2.04 14.05
C ASP A 130 -10.51 -2.50 14.32
N GLY A 131 -9.64 -2.45 13.29
CA GLY A 131 -8.25 -2.89 13.34
C GLY A 131 -8.05 -4.39 13.19
N SER A 132 -9.10 -5.18 13.00
CA SER A 132 -8.97 -6.61 12.70
C SER A 132 -8.43 -6.84 11.28
N MET A 133 -7.72 -7.96 11.09
CA MET A 133 -7.17 -8.34 9.79
C MET A 133 -8.04 -9.40 9.12
N GLY A 134 -8.11 -9.35 7.80
CA GLY A 134 -8.79 -10.33 6.97
C GLY A 134 -8.01 -10.62 5.69
N ILE A 135 -8.40 -11.69 5.01
CA ILE A 135 -7.81 -12.06 3.73
C ILE A 135 -8.87 -12.60 2.77
N VAL A 136 -8.71 -12.33 1.48
CA VAL A 136 -9.62 -12.76 0.43
C VAL A 136 -8.82 -13.13 -0.83
N SER A 137 -9.14 -14.26 -1.46
CA SER A 137 -8.64 -14.59 -2.81
C SER A 137 -9.66 -14.11 -3.84
N SER A 138 -9.30 -13.16 -4.71
CA SER A 138 -10.20 -12.66 -5.75
C SER A 138 -9.47 -11.94 -6.89
N ILE A 139 -9.93 -12.13 -8.13
CA ILE A 139 -9.60 -11.26 -9.28
C ILE A 139 -10.40 -9.95 -9.29
N TYR A 140 -11.42 -9.85 -8.43
CA TYR A 140 -12.28 -8.69 -8.37
C TYR A 140 -11.76 -7.73 -7.31
N GLN A 141 -11.88 -6.42 -7.58
CA GLN A 141 -11.55 -5.37 -6.63
C GLN A 141 -12.71 -5.12 -5.66
N PRO A 142 -12.50 -4.45 -4.50
CA PRO A 142 -13.52 -4.25 -3.47
C PRO A 142 -14.85 -3.64 -3.93
N ASP A 143 -14.83 -2.77 -4.95
CA ASP A 143 -16.00 -2.11 -5.52
C ASP A 143 -16.72 -2.91 -6.61
N HIS A 144 -16.16 -4.04 -7.03
CA HIS A 144 -16.75 -4.87 -8.06
C HIS A 144 -17.94 -5.70 -7.50
N PRO A 145 -19.06 -5.85 -8.23
CA PRO A 145 -20.25 -6.57 -7.73
C PRO A 145 -20.00 -8.03 -7.32
N LYS A 146 -19.00 -8.68 -7.92
CA LYS A 146 -18.60 -10.06 -7.62
C LYS A 146 -17.49 -10.18 -6.56
N TRP A 147 -17.09 -9.08 -5.92
CA TRP A 147 -16.15 -9.09 -4.82
C TRP A 147 -16.62 -10.03 -3.71
N PRO A 148 -15.82 -11.02 -3.29
CA PRO A 148 -16.23 -11.97 -2.25
C PRO A 148 -16.00 -11.47 -0.83
N GLY A 149 -15.26 -10.37 -0.63
CA GLY A 149 -15.03 -9.80 0.70
C GLY A 149 -16.29 -9.26 1.36
N LYS A 150 -16.30 -9.23 2.69
CA LYS A 150 -17.47 -8.82 3.49
C LYS A 150 -17.82 -7.34 3.31
N ILE A 151 -16.80 -6.49 3.27
CA ILE A 151 -16.94 -5.04 3.02
C ILE A 151 -16.98 -4.83 1.52
N LYS A 152 -18.02 -4.13 1.04
CA LYS A 152 -18.19 -3.76 -0.37
C LYS A 152 -17.78 -2.30 -0.58
N GLY A 153 -17.03 -2.04 -1.64
CA GLY A 153 -16.50 -0.72 -1.96
C GLY A 153 -15.11 -0.47 -1.38
N TRP A 154 -14.44 0.54 -1.93
CA TRP A 154 -13.16 1.04 -1.41
C TRP A 154 -13.32 1.69 -0.03
N PRO A 155 -12.21 1.82 0.74
CA PRO A 155 -12.22 2.58 1.99
C PRO A 155 -12.81 3.97 1.81
N VAL A 156 -13.72 4.34 2.72
CA VAL A 156 -14.29 5.69 2.79
C VAL A 156 -13.70 6.40 4.01
N PRO A 157 -12.98 7.51 3.83
CA PRO A 157 -12.38 8.22 4.95
C PRO A 157 -13.41 8.76 5.95
N SER A 158 -13.09 8.66 7.25
CA SER A 158 -13.94 9.21 8.30
C SER A 158 -14.02 10.74 8.24
N LEU A 159 -15.07 11.32 8.85
CA LEU A 159 -15.20 12.77 8.95
C LEU A 159 -14.03 13.40 9.71
N GLU A 160 -13.56 12.76 10.78
CA GLU A 160 -12.40 13.22 11.55
C GLU A 160 -11.15 13.28 10.67
N TYR A 161 -10.84 12.19 9.97
CA TYR A 161 -9.69 12.15 9.07
C TYR A 161 -9.79 13.21 7.97
N ARG A 162 -10.96 13.36 7.32
CA ARG A 162 -11.15 14.38 6.29
C ARG A 162 -10.92 15.80 6.82
N ARG A 163 -11.37 16.09 8.05
CA ARG A 163 -11.13 17.39 8.71
C ARG A 163 -9.67 17.60 9.09
N GLU A 164 -9.00 16.55 9.54
CA GLU A 164 -7.55 16.58 9.79
C GLU A 164 -6.79 16.93 8.50
N ARG A 165 -7.05 16.21 7.40
CA ARG A 165 -6.42 16.48 6.09
C ARG A 165 -6.75 17.88 5.58
N TRP A 166 -8.01 18.29 5.67
CA TRP A 166 -8.43 19.65 5.30
C TRP A 166 -7.66 20.72 6.09
N SER A 167 -7.49 20.53 7.41
CA SER A 167 -6.79 21.49 8.26
C SER A 167 -5.32 21.60 7.88
N LEU A 168 -4.65 20.47 7.63
CA LEU A 168 -3.26 20.43 7.16
C LEU A 168 -3.10 21.15 5.81
N TYR A 169 -4.00 20.90 4.85
CA TYR A 169 -3.95 21.57 3.56
C TYR A 169 -4.23 23.08 3.67
N MET A 170 -5.20 23.47 4.51
CA MET A 170 -5.50 24.88 4.77
C MET A 170 -4.30 25.60 5.39
N GLU A 171 -3.69 25.01 6.41
CA GLU A 171 -2.50 25.57 7.06
C GLU A 171 -1.34 25.74 6.06
N HIS A 172 -1.08 24.71 5.24
CA HIS A 172 -0.06 24.77 4.22
C HIS A 172 -0.30 25.91 3.22
N GLN A 173 -1.54 26.09 2.75
CA GLN A 173 -1.88 27.17 1.82
C GLN A 173 -1.78 28.56 2.47
N LEU A 174 -2.18 28.70 3.73
CA LEU A 174 -2.05 29.97 4.46
C LEU A 174 -0.59 30.37 4.68
N ILE A 175 0.29 29.39 4.96
CA ILE A 175 1.74 29.61 5.06
C ILE A 175 2.29 30.02 3.69
N PHE A 176 1.93 29.29 2.62
CA PHE A 176 2.37 29.60 1.27
C PHE A 176 1.94 31.00 0.81
N LEU A 177 0.69 31.39 1.09
CA LEU A 177 0.18 32.74 0.83
C LEU A 177 1.02 33.79 1.55
N ARG A 178 1.19 33.65 2.88
CA ARG A 178 1.97 34.60 3.68
C ARG A 178 3.40 34.74 3.19
N ASN A 179 4.04 33.63 2.84
CA ASN A 179 5.41 33.65 2.31
C ASN A 179 5.47 34.37 0.96
N SER A 180 4.51 34.13 0.08
CA SER A 180 4.45 34.78 -1.24
C SER A 180 4.20 36.29 -1.12
N GLU A 181 3.29 36.70 -0.22
CA GLU A 181 3.05 38.11 0.11
C GLU A 181 4.31 38.78 0.67
N GLY A 182 5.03 38.10 1.57
CA GLY A 182 6.30 38.57 2.12
C GLY A 182 7.36 38.76 1.04
N LEU A 183 7.55 37.78 0.15
CA LEU A 183 8.50 37.88 -0.96
C LEU A 183 8.16 39.02 -1.93
N LEU A 184 6.87 39.21 -2.23
CA LEU A 184 6.43 40.33 -3.06
C LEU A 184 6.71 41.68 -2.39
N GLN A 185 6.44 41.80 -1.09
CA GLN A 185 6.73 43.00 -0.31
C GLN A 185 8.25 43.29 -0.28
N GLU A 186 9.07 42.29 0.03
CA GLU A 186 10.53 42.45 0.07
C GLU A 186 11.10 42.83 -1.30
N LEU A 187 10.57 42.28 -2.40
CA LEU A 187 10.96 42.66 -3.76
C LEU A 187 10.58 44.12 -4.08
N GLN A 188 9.48 44.62 -3.51
CA GLN A 188 9.06 46.02 -3.67
C GLN A 188 9.96 46.98 -2.89
N GLU A 189 10.32 46.60 -1.66
CA GLU A 189 11.15 47.42 -0.76
C GLU A 189 12.63 47.40 -1.16
N ASN A 190 13.18 46.22 -1.47
CA ASN A 190 14.62 46.00 -1.69
C ASN A 190 14.87 45.18 -2.97
N PRO A 191 14.49 45.69 -4.16
CA PRO A 191 14.48 44.91 -5.39
C PRO A 191 15.85 44.34 -5.77
N ASP A 192 16.91 45.14 -5.69
CA ASP A 192 18.26 44.73 -6.11
C ASP A 192 18.84 43.66 -5.19
N LYS A 193 18.45 43.67 -3.91
CA LYS A 193 18.85 42.65 -2.94
C LYS A 193 18.16 41.33 -3.27
N ILE A 194 16.83 41.35 -3.41
CA ILE A 194 16.03 40.16 -3.67
C ILE A 194 16.38 39.52 -5.01
N THR A 195 16.52 40.31 -6.08
CA THR A 195 16.89 39.73 -7.38
C THR A 195 18.26 39.05 -7.34
N LYS A 196 19.23 39.57 -6.57
CA LYS A 196 20.54 38.94 -6.39
C LYS A 196 20.48 37.68 -5.54
N GLU A 197 19.77 37.73 -4.42
CA GLU A 197 19.64 36.59 -3.50
C GLU A 197 19.00 35.37 -4.17
N PHE A 198 17.98 35.59 -5.00
CA PHE A 198 17.26 34.48 -5.64
C PHE A 198 17.87 34.01 -6.97
N TRP A 199 18.72 34.81 -7.62
CA TRP A 199 19.23 34.50 -8.96
C TRP A 199 19.88 33.12 -9.05
N ASP A 200 20.84 32.80 -8.19
CA ASP A 200 21.57 31.54 -8.29
C ASP A 200 20.65 30.34 -8.06
N SER A 201 19.74 30.43 -7.09
CA SER A 201 18.75 29.39 -6.80
C SER A 201 17.79 29.18 -7.96
N GLU A 202 17.26 30.26 -8.53
CA GLU A 202 16.35 30.21 -9.67
C GLU A 202 17.05 29.60 -10.90
N MET A 203 18.29 29.99 -11.20
CA MET A 203 19.03 29.45 -12.34
C MET A 203 19.44 27.98 -12.16
N ILE A 204 19.64 27.52 -10.92
CA ILE A 204 19.82 26.09 -10.63
C ILE A 204 18.53 25.33 -10.90
N SER A 205 17.38 25.89 -10.50
CA SER A 205 16.07 25.24 -10.63
C SER A 205 15.53 25.21 -12.06
N ASP A 206 15.68 26.30 -12.83
CA ASP A 206 15.32 26.42 -14.23
C ASP A 206 16.43 27.09 -15.04
N ARG A 207 17.35 26.26 -15.56
CA ARG A 207 18.44 26.72 -16.42
C ARG A 207 17.95 27.40 -17.70
N ALA A 208 16.70 27.20 -18.13
CA ALA A 208 16.20 27.90 -19.32
C ALA A 208 16.07 29.40 -19.08
N LEU A 209 15.96 29.86 -17.82
CA LEU A 209 15.93 31.29 -17.48
C LEU A 209 17.24 32.02 -17.82
N LEU A 210 18.39 31.31 -17.84
CA LEU A 210 19.69 31.88 -18.25
C LEU A 210 19.68 32.41 -19.69
N SER A 211 18.81 31.85 -20.54
CA SER A 211 18.63 32.33 -21.92
C SER A 211 17.67 33.51 -22.04
N LYS A 212 16.85 33.76 -21.00
CA LYS A 212 15.77 34.77 -21.01
C LYS A 212 16.18 36.09 -20.35
N PHE A 213 17.15 36.05 -19.43
CA PHE A 213 17.56 37.20 -18.63
C PHE A 213 19.07 37.38 -18.63
N LYS A 214 19.52 38.63 -18.53
CA LYS A 214 20.95 38.98 -18.59
C LYS A 214 21.69 38.83 -17.25
N GLY A 215 20.96 38.66 -16.16
CA GLY A 215 21.52 38.62 -14.80
C GLY A 215 20.51 39.09 -13.75
N PRO A 216 20.92 39.10 -12.46
CA PRO A 216 20.08 39.54 -11.35
C PRO A 216 19.66 41.02 -11.46
N ASP A 217 20.46 41.87 -12.11
CA ASP A 217 20.16 43.29 -12.29
C ASP A 217 19.24 43.57 -13.50
N ASP A 218 18.78 42.53 -14.21
CA ASP A 218 17.88 42.69 -15.37
C ASP A 218 16.46 43.09 -14.92
N LEU A 219 15.98 44.26 -15.38
CA LEU A 219 14.62 44.74 -15.07
C LEU A 219 13.52 43.76 -15.55
N LYS A 220 13.78 42.97 -16.60
CA LYS A 220 12.86 41.92 -17.04
C LYS A 220 12.80 40.76 -16.05
N TYR A 221 13.92 40.42 -15.42
CA TYR A 221 13.96 39.41 -14.37
C TYR A 221 13.23 39.88 -13.11
N ARG A 222 13.43 41.14 -12.70
CA ARG A 222 12.64 41.74 -11.62
C ARG A 222 11.13 41.69 -11.89
N SER A 223 10.73 42.04 -13.11
CA SER A 223 9.31 41.99 -13.51
C SER A 223 8.76 40.57 -13.55
N TYR A 224 9.60 39.60 -13.94
CA TYR A 224 9.29 38.19 -13.89
C TYR A 224 9.04 37.71 -12.46
N LEU A 225 9.97 37.96 -11.52
CA LEU A 225 9.80 37.58 -10.11
C LEU A 225 8.53 38.18 -9.51
N LYS A 226 8.28 39.47 -9.78
CA LYS A 226 7.07 40.14 -9.32
C LYS A 226 5.81 39.39 -9.79
N ARG A 227 5.72 39.08 -11.09
CA ARG A 227 4.59 38.33 -11.64
C ARG A 227 4.49 36.93 -11.02
N THR A 228 5.60 36.23 -10.86
CA THR A 228 5.63 34.90 -10.23
C THR A 228 5.04 34.93 -8.81
N TYR A 229 5.39 35.93 -8.00
CA TYR A 229 4.83 36.07 -6.66
C TYR A 229 3.35 36.48 -6.68
N GLU A 230 2.95 37.41 -7.57
CA GLU A 230 1.55 37.77 -7.78
C GLU A 230 0.69 36.57 -8.20
N ASP A 231 1.18 35.75 -9.13
CA ASP A 231 0.52 34.52 -9.59
C ASP A 231 0.44 33.49 -8.46
N SER A 232 1.51 33.36 -7.66
CA SER A 232 1.53 32.48 -6.48
C SER A 232 0.49 32.88 -5.43
N ILE A 233 0.35 34.17 -5.14
CA ILE A 233 -0.68 34.73 -4.25
C ILE A 233 -2.08 34.44 -4.81
N SER A 234 -2.30 34.68 -6.10
CA SER A 234 -3.59 34.42 -6.75
C SER A 234 -3.98 32.95 -6.66
N ASN A 235 -3.03 32.05 -6.95
CA ASN A 235 -3.25 30.60 -6.88
C ASN A 235 -3.55 30.16 -5.44
N ALA A 236 -2.79 30.64 -4.45
CA ALA A 236 -2.99 30.32 -3.05
C ALA A 236 -4.39 30.73 -2.56
N ASN A 237 -4.84 31.94 -2.93
CA ASN A 237 -6.19 32.41 -2.60
C ASN A 237 -7.28 31.53 -3.24
N ALA A 238 -7.12 31.17 -4.52
CA ALA A 238 -8.07 30.29 -5.20
C ALA A 238 -8.16 28.92 -4.52
N GLU A 239 -7.04 28.35 -4.09
CA GLU A 239 -6.99 27.09 -3.34
C GLU A 239 -7.62 27.21 -1.95
N ILE A 240 -7.36 28.30 -1.21
CA ILE A 240 -8.00 28.55 0.10
C ILE A 240 -9.51 28.64 -0.05
N GLU A 241 -10.01 29.37 -1.05
CA GLU A 241 -11.43 29.43 -1.34
C GLU A 241 -12.01 28.06 -1.70
N ASN A 242 -11.29 27.29 -2.52
CA ASN A 242 -11.67 25.94 -2.89
C ASN A 242 -11.76 25.01 -1.67
N LEU A 243 -10.78 25.07 -0.77
CA LEU A 243 -10.79 24.35 0.49
C LEU A 243 -11.97 24.77 1.38
N ASN A 244 -12.28 26.08 1.46
CA ASN A 244 -13.43 26.55 2.22
C ASN A 244 -14.77 26.06 1.64
N ARG A 245 -14.92 26.04 0.32
CA ARG A 245 -16.12 25.50 -0.36
C ARG A 245 -16.29 23.99 -0.13
N ASN A 246 -15.18 23.25 -0.05
CA ASN A 246 -15.17 21.80 0.08
C ASN A 246 -14.87 21.32 1.52
N LYS A 247 -15.16 22.15 2.53
CA LYS A 247 -14.92 21.79 3.92
C LYS A 247 -15.75 20.56 4.34
N PRO A 248 -15.14 19.50 4.89
CA PRO A 248 -15.83 18.27 5.28
C PRO A 248 -16.79 18.35 6.49
#